data_AF-A0A1X3H1V1-F1
#
_entry.id   AF-A0A1X3H1V1-F1
#
_cell.length_a   1.000
_cell.length_b   1.000
_cell.length_c   1.000
_cell.angle_alpha   90.00
_cell.angle_beta   90.00
_cell.angle_gamma   90.00
#
_symmetry.space_group_name_H-M   'P 1'
#
loop_
_entity.id
_entity.type
_entity.pdbx_description
1 polymer ?
#
loop_
_entity_poly.entity_id
_entity_poly.type
_entity_poly.pdbx_seq_one_letter_code
_entity_poly.pdbx_strand_id
1 'polypeptide(L)'
;MKKPVHNPREVAEIVALQALSFVAGEPERLGLFLAETGVGPEMLRNAASDPNFLLSVLDFVMRDDATVQAFASAAELHPTNVAAARQVLGDALGDPNWERDVP
;
A
#
# COMPACT_ATOMS: atom_id res chain seq x y z
N MET A 1 23.53 21.80 -8.24
CA MET A 1 23.13 20.37 -8.30
C MET A 1 21.81 20.25 -7.55
N LYS A 2 20.67 20.21 -8.26
CA LYS A 2 19.35 20.07 -7.62
C LYS A 2 19.20 18.59 -7.25
N LYS A 3 19.22 18.25 -5.96
CA LYS A 3 18.83 16.92 -5.47
C LYS A 3 17.49 16.58 -6.12
N PRO A 4 17.30 15.40 -6.73
CA PRO A 4 15.96 14.97 -7.08
C PRO A 4 15.23 14.82 -5.74
N VAL A 5 14.37 15.78 -5.44
CA VAL A 5 13.35 15.61 -4.42
C VAL A 5 12.42 14.55 -5.00
N HIS A 6 12.64 13.28 -4.63
CA HIS A 6 11.68 12.24 -4.93
C HIS A 6 10.33 12.73 -4.41
N ASN A 7 9.34 12.79 -5.30
CA ASN A 7 8.02 13.24 -4.92
C ASN A 7 7.54 12.29 -3.81
N PRO A 8 7.07 12.78 -2.64
CA PRO A 8 6.60 11.90 -1.57
C PRO A 8 5.57 10.89 -2.07
N ARG A 9 4.75 11.26 -3.06
CA ARG A 9 3.83 10.36 -3.75
C ARG A 9 4.55 9.20 -4.46
N GLU A 10 5.59 9.48 -5.24
CA GLU A 10 6.36 8.43 -5.93
C GLU A 10 6.98 7.44 -4.93
N VAL A 11 7.48 7.95 -3.79
CA VAL A 11 8.00 7.10 -2.71
C VAL A 11 6.89 6.21 -2.15
N ALA A 12 5.71 6.77 -1.91
CA ALA A 12 4.57 6.02 -1.41
C ALA A 12 4.08 4.95 -2.42
N GLU A 13 4.05 5.26 -3.71
CA GLU A 13 3.74 4.29 -4.78
C GLU A 13 4.76 3.14 -4.80
N ILE A 14 6.05 3.42 -4.60
CA ILE A 14 7.09 2.38 -4.49
C ILE A 14 6.83 1.47 -3.30
N VAL A 15 6.51 2.03 -2.13
CA VAL A 15 6.17 1.24 -0.93
C VAL A 15 4.94 0.37 -1.17
N ALA A 16 3.91 0.91 -1.84
CA ALA A 16 2.71 0.15 -2.19
C ALA A 16 3.01 -1.00 -3.19
N LEU A 17 3.90 -0.79 -4.15
CA LEU A 17 4.34 -1.85 -5.07
C LEU A 17 5.15 -2.95 -4.37
N GLN A 18 5.98 -2.57 -3.39
CA GLN A 18 6.68 -3.54 -2.54
C GLN A 18 5.68 -4.34 -1.69
N ALA A 19 4.68 -3.67 -1.12
CA ALA A 19 3.60 -4.31 -0.37
C ALA A 19 2.81 -5.29 -1.26
N LEU A 20 2.51 -4.89 -2.51
CA LEU A 20 1.84 -5.76 -3.47
C LEU A 20 2.68 -7.02 -3.76
N SER A 21 3.99 -6.84 -3.94
CA SER A 21 4.92 -7.96 -4.16
C SER A 21 4.98 -8.89 -2.94
N PHE A 22 4.94 -8.35 -1.73
CA PHE A 22 4.89 -9.11 -0.49
C PHE A 22 3.59 -9.92 -0.34
N VAL A 23 2.44 -9.32 -0.67
CA VAL A 23 1.14 -10.00 -0.68
C VAL A 23 1.12 -11.10 -1.73
N ALA A 24 1.60 -10.81 -2.95
CA ALA A 24 1.65 -11.77 -4.05
C ALA A 24 2.65 -12.92 -3.80
N GLY A 25 3.63 -12.74 -2.91
CA GLY A 25 4.59 -13.76 -2.52
C GLY A 25 4.00 -14.86 -1.63
N GLU A 26 2.84 -14.64 -1.00
CA GLU A 26 2.17 -15.63 -0.15
C GLU A 26 0.77 -15.95 -0.70
N PRO A 27 0.52 -17.17 -1.20
CA PRO A 27 -0.73 -17.52 -1.88
C PRO A 27 -1.99 -17.29 -1.03
N GLU A 28 -1.90 -17.50 0.28
CA GLU A 28 -3.01 -17.29 1.20
C GLU A 28 -3.37 -15.81 1.34
N ARG A 29 -2.37 -14.93 1.50
CA ARG A 29 -2.59 -13.48 1.56
C ARG A 29 -3.09 -12.93 0.23
N LEU A 30 -2.50 -13.38 -0.88
CA LEU A 30 -2.96 -13.00 -2.22
C LEU A 30 -4.41 -13.42 -2.43
N GLY A 31 -4.78 -14.65 -2.07
CA GLY A 31 -6.15 -15.14 -2.16
C GLY A 31 -7.14 -14.27 -1.37
N LEU A 32 -6.79 -13.92 -0.14
CA LEU A 32 -7.62 -13.03 0.69
C LEU A 32 -7.75 -11.63 0.06
N PHE A 33 -6.64 -11.04 -0.38
CA PHE A 33 -6.65 -9.72 -0.98
C PHE A 33 -7.47 -9.66 -2.29
N LEU A 34 -7.36 -10.68 -3.16
CA LEU A 34 -8.17 -10.76 -4.37
C LEU A 34 -9.66 -10.95 -4.05
N ALA A 35 -9.99 -11.72 -3.00
CA ALA A 35 -11.37 -11.89 -2.55
C ALA A 35 -11.97 -10.57 -2.01
N GLU A 36 -11.17 -9.73 -1.36
CA GLU A 36 -11.61 -8.44 -0.82
C GLU A 36 -11.73 -7.34 -1.85
N THR A 37 -10.77 -7.27 -2.79
CA THR A 37 -10.77 -6.26 -3.85
C THR A 37 -11.67 -6.62 -5.03
N GLY A 38 -12.07 -7.89 -5.16
CA GLY A 38 -12.80 -8.40 -6.33
C GLY A 38 -11.97 -8.41 -7.61
N VAL A 39 -10.65 -8.18 -7.51
CA VAL A 39 -9.72 -8.17 -8.65
C VAL A 39 -9.32 -9.61 -8.97
N GLY A 40 -9.44 -10.00 -10.23
CA GLY A 40 -8.91 -11.27 -10.72
C GLY A 40 -7.39 -11.24 -10.89
N PRO A 41 -6.69 -12.39 -10.83
CA PRO A 41 -5.23 -12.45 -10.98
C PRO A 41 -4.75 -11.92 -12.34
N GLU A 42 -5.54 -12.06 -13.39
CA GLU A 42 -5.27 -11.52 -14.72
C GLU A 42 -5.32 -9.98 -14.80
N MET A 43 -6.11 -9.36 -13.92
CA MET A 43 -6.26 -7.91 -13.83
C MET A 43 -5.21 -7.27 -12.93
N LEU A 44 -4.50 -8.06 -12.13
CA LEU A 44 -3.58 -7.59 -11.10
C LEU A 44 -2.48 -6.65 -11.64
N ARG A 45 -1.91 -6.98 -12.80
CA ARG A 45 -0.87 -6.17 -13.42
C ARG A 45 -1.39 -4.82 -13.91
N ASN A 46 -2.60 -4.79 -14.44
CA ASN A 46 -3.24 -3.54 -14.85
C ASN A 46 -3.65 -2.71 -13.62
N ALA A 47 -4.19 -3.37 -12.59
CA ALA A 47 -4.59 -2.74 -11.34
C ALA A 47 -3.39 -2.12 -10.60
N ALA A 48 -2.20 -2.72 -10.66
CA ALA A 48 -0.97 -2.16 -10.07
C ALA A 48 -0.55 -0.79 -10.65
N SER A 49 -1.14 -0.36 -11.77
CA SER A 49 -0.91 0.98 -12.36
C SER A 49 -1.92 2.03 -11.86
N ASP A 50 -2.96 1.62 -11.13
CA ASP A 50 -3.96 2.50 -10.55
C ASP A 50 -3.54 2.88 -9.11
N PRO A 51 -3.33 4.18 -8.82
CA PRO A 51 -3.00 4.62 -7.46
C PRO A 51 -4.07 4.26 -6.41
N ASN A 52 -5.34 4.16 -6.79
CA ASN A 52 -6.40 3.72 -5.87
C ASN A 52 -6.22 2.26 -5.46
N PHE A 53 -5.80 1.42 -6.41
CA PHE A 53 -5.50 0.02 -6.11
C PHE A 53 -4.27 -0.10 -5.21
N LEU A 54 -3.23 0.71 -5.46
CA LEU A 54 -2.05 0.78 -4.59
C LEU A 54 -2.40 1.24 -3.16
N LEU A 55 -3.35 2.16 -3.01
CA LEU A 55 -3.88 2.53 -1.71
C LEU A 55 -4.56 1.34 -1.02
N SER A 56 -5.43 0.59 -1.73
CA SER A 56 -6.07 -0.61 -1.20
C SER A 56 -5.08 -1.70 -0.76
N VAL A 57 -3.93 -1.82 -1.45
CA VAL A 57 -2.86 -2.73 -1.04
C VAL A 57 -2.27 -2.32 0.31
N LEU A 58 -2.01 -1.02 0.49
CA LEU A 58 -1.51 -0.51 1.77
C LEU A 58 -2.55 -0.65 2.88
N ASP A 59 -3.83 -0.40 2.60
CA ASP A 59 -4.92 -0.64 3.55
C ASP A 59 -5.01 -2.10 3.99
N PHE A 60 -4.84 -3.04 3.04
CA PHE A 60 -4.80 -4.48 3.34
C PHE A 60 -3.63 -4.83 4.27
N VAL A 61 -2.42 -4.34 3.96
CA VAL A 61 -1.24 -4.59 4.81
C VAL A 61 -1.40 -3.94 6.18
N MET A 62 -2.03 -2.76 6.26
CA MET A 62 -2.26 -2.00 7.48
C MET A 62 -3.41 -2.52 8.36
N ARG A 63 -4.09 -3.58 7.95
CA ARG A 63 -5.26 -4.09 8.67
C ARG A 63 -4.92 -4.68 10.04
N ASP A 64 -3.76 -5.29 10.17
CA ASP A 64 -3.31 -5.89 11.41
C ASP A 64 -1.79 -5.70 11.62
N ASP A 65 -1.43 -5.58 12.90
CA ASP A 65 -0.05 -5.28 13.29
C ASP A 65 0.95 -6.36 12.83
N ALA A 66 0.52 -7.62 12.73
CA ALA A 66 1.40 -8.71 12.32
C ALA A 66 1.76 -8.61 10.84
N THR A 67 0.78 -8.31 9.99
CA THR A 67 0.99 -8.10 8.54
C THR A 67 1.85 -6.87 8.30
N VAL A 68 1.60 -5.75 9.00
CA VAL A 68 2.46 -4.56 8.90
C VAL A 68 3.89 -4.87 9.31
N GLN A 69 4.10 -5.54 10.46
CA GLN A 69 5.44 -5.87 10.94
C GLN A 69 6.17 -6.81 9.98
N ALA A 70 5.47 -7.81 9.45
CA ALA A 70 6.04 -8.76 8.49
C ALA A 70 6.45 -8.05 7.18
N PHE A 71 5.58 -7.19 6.64
CA PHE A 71 5.91 -6.39 5.46
C PHE A 71 7.07 -5.42 5.72
N ALA A 72 7.00 -4.66 6.81
CA ALA A 72 8.03 -3.70 7.19
C ALA A 72 9.40 -4.37 7.33
N SER A 73 9.44 -5.55 7.96
CA SER A 73 10.66 -6.36 8.07
C SER A 73 11.16 -6.84 6.70
N ALA A 74 10.27 -7.31 5.82
CA ALA A 74 10.63 -7.78 4.48
C ALA A 74 11.11 -6.65 3.55
N ALA A 75 10.60 -5.44 3.73
CA ALA A 75 10.96 -4.26 2.95
C ALA A 75 12.11 -3.44 3.58
N GLU A 76 12.63 -3.87 4.73
CA GLU A 76 13.63 -3.13 5.52
C GLU A 76 13.18 -1.68 5.86
N LEU A 77 11.88 -1.53 6.13
CA LEU A 77 11.24 -0.28 6.49
C LEU A 77 10.82 -0.28 7.96
N HIS A 78 10.71 0.91 8.55
CA HIS A 78 10.01 1.05 9.82
C HIS A 78 8.48 1.00 9.57
N PRO A 79 7.66 0.37 10.42
CA PRO A 79 6.20 0.35 10.28
C PRO A 79 5.56 1.73 10.07
N THR A 80 6.12 2.77 10.68
CA THR A 80 5.66 4.17 10.49
C THR A 80 5.84 4.65 9.05
N ASN A 81 6.81 4.14 8.31
CA ASN A 81 7.02 4.50 6.91
C ASN A 81 5.90 3.91 6.03
N VAL A 82 5.37 2.74 6.40
CA VAL A 82 4.21 2.13 5.74
C VAL A 82 2.96 3.00 5.96
N ALA A 83 2.73 3.42 7.20
CA ALA A 83 1.63 4.33 7.55
C ALA A 83 1.75 5.68 6.83
N ALA A 84 2.96 6.24 6.76
CA ALA A 84 3.22 7.49 6.04
C ALA A 84 2.97 7.34 4.53
N ALA A 85 3.37 6.22 3.91
CA ALA A 85 3.09 5.96 2.50
C ALA A 85 1.57 5.90 2.22
N ARG A 86 0.82 5.20 3.08
CA ARG A 86 -0.64 5.11 2.97
C ARG A 86 -1.31 6.48 3.07
N GLN A 87 -0.89 7.29 4.04
CA GLN A 87 -1.40 8.65 4.22
C GLN A 87 -1.10 9.51 2.98
N VAL A 88 0.14 9.52 2.50
CA VAL A 88 0.54 10.32 1.33
C VAL A 88 -0.25 9.92 0.08
N LEU A 89 -0.51 8.62 -0.13
CA LEU A 89 -1.32 8.14 -1.25
C LEU A 89 -2.79 8.55 -1.11
N GLY A 90 -3.37 8.42 0.10
CA GLY A 90 -4.73 8.88 0.38
C GLY A 90 -4.90 10.38 0.15
N ASP A 91 -3.99 11.19 0.72
CA ASP A 91 -3.99 12.64 0.54
C ASP A 91 -3.88 13.04 -0.94
N ALA A 92 -3.03 12.34 -1.71
CA ALA A 92 -2.85 12.60 -3.14
C ALA A 92 -4.09 12.22 -3.99
N LEU A 93 -4.91 11.28 -3.50
CA LEU A 93 -6.16 10.85 -4.13
C LEU A 93 -7.37 11.67 -3.68
N GLY A 94 -7.19 12.56 -2.70
CA GLY A 94 -8.30 13.31 -2.10
C GLY A 94 -9.15 12.44 -1.15
N ASP A 95 -8.56 11.39 -0.57
CA ASP A 95 -9.14 10.60 0.51
C ASP A 95 -8.68 11.19 1.86
N PRO A 96 -9.48 12.05 2.52
CA PRO A 96 -9.16 12.54 3.84
C PRO A 96 -9.42 11.44 4.86
N ASN A 97 -8.46 10.54 5.07
CA ASN A 97 -8.55 9.53 6.14
C ASN A 97 -8.66 10.17 7.55
N TRP A 98 -8.46 11.50 7.69
CA TRP A 98 -8.70 12.30 8.90
C TRP A 98 -10.19 12.61 9.16
N GLU A 99 -11.12 12.23 8.28
CA GLU A 99 -12.57 12.36 8.50
C GLU A 99 -13.20 11.15 9.24
N ARG A 100 -12.41 10.09 9.49
CA ARG A 100 -12.87 8.91 10.26
C ARG A 100 -12.64 8.98 11.76
N ASP A 101 -11.89 9.99 12.23
CA ASP A 101 -11.65 10.27 13.65
C ASP A 101 -12.43 11.52 14.06
N VAL A 102 -13.76 11.40 14.08
CA VAL A 102 -14.66 12.37 14.73
C VAL A 102 -15.61 11.57 15.62
N PRO A 103 -15.56 11.75 16.96
CA PRO A 103 -16.45 11.07 17.90
C PRO A 103 -17.92 11.49 17.76
#